data_AF-A0A382IQH2-F1
#
_entry.id   AF-A0A382IQH2-F1
#
_cell.length_a   1.000
_cell.length_b   1.000
_cell.length_c   1.000
_cell.angle_alpha   90.00
_cell.angle_beta   90.00
_cell.angle_gamma   90.00
#
_symmetry.space_group_name_H-M   'P 1'
#
loop_
_entity.id
_entity.type
_entity.pdbx_description
1 polymer ?
#
loop_
_entity_poly.entity_id
_entity_poly.type
_entity_poly.pdbx_seq_one_letter_code
_entity_poly.pdbx_strand_id
1 'polypeptide(L)'
;MQLTNLKDVDTSLETTDHLTKEQLAGAVPDKRFRRHITDEVVSVINSEPDSELRRVFRDNTLTYSSVLSTGKYSLAAYVNAIKFVSLKLMGDKSSVAYSKVFPDRYQNLIDKGASASYIASFADNYSKTGLITK
;
A
#
# COMPACT_ATOMS: atom_id res chain seq x y z
N MET A 1 6.98 11.80 51.29
CA MET A 1 6.53 12.84 50.35
C MET A 1 7.18 12.55 49.01
N GLN A 2 6.41 12.04 48.05
CA GLN A 2 6.90 11.86 46.68
C GLN A 2 6.43 13.08 45.87
N LEU A 3 7.40 13.88 45.44
CA LEU A 3 7.25 14.81 44.33
C LEU A 3 7.92 14.13 43.13
N THR A 4 7.12 13.72 42.15
CA THR A 4 7.60 13.46 40.79
C THR A 4 6.57 13.99 39.80
N ASN A 5 6.76 15.27 39.49
CA ASN A 5 6.85 15.85 38.16
C ASN A 5 5.82 15.42 37.10
N LEU A 6 4.91 16.37 36.85
CA LEU A 6 4.58 17.00 35.56
C LEU A 6 4.42 16.08 34.33
N LYS A 7 3.24 16.19 33.70
CA LYS A 7 2.97 15.70 32.35
C LYS A 7 4.00 16.31 31.39
N ASP A 8 4.91 15.50 30.89
CA ASP A 8 5.70 15.83 29.70
C ASP A 8 4.76 15.82 28.50
N VAL A 9 4.23 17.01 28.19
CA VAL A 9 3.73 17.40 26.88
C VAL A 9 4.94 17.81 26.07
N ASP A 10 5.71 16.84 25.57
CA ASP A 10 6.42 16.91 24.30
C ASP A 10 7.18 15.61 24.08
N THR A 11 7.13 15.08 22.85
CA THR A 11 8.00 13.98 22.40
C THR A 11 7.78 12.61 23.08
N SER A 12 6.72 11.90 22.70
CA SER A 12 6.67 10.45 22.88
C SER A 12 7.18 9.75 21.62
N LEU A 13 8.50 9.53 21.57
CA LEU A 13 9.18 8.60 20.68
C LEU A 13 8.93 8.84 19.18
N GLU A 14 9.88 9.49 18.48
CA GLU A 14 10.00 9.20 17.05
C GLU A 14 10.48 7.76 16.90
N THR A 15 9.53 6.83 16.92
CA THR A 15 9.69 5.62 16.16
C THR A 15 10.01 6.05 14.74
N THR A 16 11.03 5.44 14.14
CA THR A 16 11.46 5.58 12.74
C THR A 16 10.40 5.10 11.73
N ASP A 17 9.12 5.22 12.10
CA ASP A 17 7.99 4.39 11.72
C ASP A 17 6.81 5.20 11.17
N HIS A 18 6.91 6.53 11.13
CA HIS A 18 5.94 7.39 10.44
C HIS A 18 6.64 8.12 9.29
N LEU A 19 6.31 7.75 8.06
CA LEU A 19 6.88 8.38 6.88
C LEU A 19 6.26 9.78 6.74
N THR A 20 7.08 10.82 6.65
CA THR A 20 6.61 12.17 6.29
C THR A 20 6.60 12.36 4.77
N LYS A 21 5.83 13.33 4.30
CA LYS A 21 5.79 13.71 2.88
C LYS A 21 7.14 14.19 2.38
N GLU A 22 7.86 14.94 3.20
CA GLU A 22 9.20 15.46 2.89
C GLU A 22 10.21 14.32 2.79
N GLN A 23 10.17 13.35 3.71
CA GLN A 23 11.01 12.16 3.64
C GLN A 23 10.74 11.34 2.37
N LEU A 24 9.47 11.09 2.05
CA LEU A 24 9.10 10.39 0.83
C LEU A 24 9.51 11.17 -0.42
N ALA A 25 9.34 12.50 -0.44
CA ALA A 25 9.74 13.35 -1.56
C ALA A 25 11.26 13.47 -1.73
N GLY A 26 12.01 13.43 -0.63
CA GLY A 26 13.47 13.44 -0.61
C GLY A 26 14.10 12.14 -1.09
N ALA A 27 13.47 11.00 -0.79
CA ALA A 27 13.90 9.67 -1.23
C ALA A 27 13.66 9.40 -2.72
N VAL A 28 12.89 10.25 -3.40
CA VAL A 28 12.53 10.09 -4.81
C VAL A 28 13.63 10.61 -5.75
N PRO A 29 14.19 9.75 -6.64
CA PRO A 29 15.24 10.14 -7.57
C PRO A 29 14.77 11.14 -8.65
N ASP A 30 13.57 10.96 -9.21
CA ASP A 30 13.03 11.82 -10.27
C ASP A 30 12.07 12.87 -9.70
N LYS A 31 12.48 14.15 -9.78
CA LYS A 31 11.74 15.30 -9.27
C LYS A 31 10.30 15.38 -9.81
N ARG A 32 10.02 14.83 -10.98
CA ARG A 32 8.67 14.83 -11.59
C ARG A 32 7.65 14.03 -10.77
N PHE A 33 8.09 13.05 -10.00
CA PHE A 33 7.19 12.25 -9.15
C PHE A 33 6.85 12.92 -7.83
N ARG A 34 7.61 13.93 -7.39
CA ARG A 34 7.37 14.63 -6.10
C ARG A 34 6.00 15.30 -6.03
N ARG A 35 5.49 15.80 -7.16
CA ARG A 35 4.15 16.43 -7.24
C ARG A 35 2.99 15.45 -7.01
N HIS A 36 3.25 14.15 -7.07
CA HIS A 36 2.26 13.10 -6.87
C HIS A 36 2.25 12.53 -5.45
N ILE A 37 3.14 13.03 -4.59
CA ILE A 37 3.22 12.63 -3.18
C ILE A 37 2.27 13.54 -2.41
N THR A 38 1.04 13.09 -2.22
CA THR A 38 0.03 13.78 -1.42
C THR A 38 0.06 13.25 0.01
N ASP A 39 -0.54 13.99 0.94
CA ASP A 39 -0.65 13.57 2.33
C ASP A 39 -1.48 12.28 2.46
N GLU A 40 -2.44 12.10 1.54
CA GLU A 40 -3.23 10.88 1.41
C GLU A 40 -2.37 9.65 1.04
N VAL A 41 -1.43 9.79 0.10
CA VAL A 41 -0.49 8.72 -0.27
C VAL A 41 0.39 8.32 0.92
N VAL A 42 0.90 9.32 1.64
CA VAL A 42 1.73 9.10 2.84
C VAL A 42 0.93 8.42 3.94
N SER A 43 -0.29 8.87 4.20
CA SER A 43 -1.19 8.27 5.18
C SER A 43 -1.46 6.80 4.89
N VAL A 44 -1.60 6.42 3.61
CA VAL A 44 -1.81 5.02 3.25
C VAL A 44 -0.55 4.19 3.49
N ILE A 45 0.64 4.67 3.10
CA ILE A 45 1.89 3.94 3.39
C ILE A 45 2.08 3.76 4.89
N ASN A 46 1.66 4.74 5.69
CA ASN A 46 1.71 4.67 7.14
C ASN A 46 0.60 3.81 7.76
N SER A 47 -0.43 3.44 7.00
CA SER A 47 -1.48 2.52 7.48
C SER A 47 -1.04 1.06 7.50
N GLU A 48 -0.02 0.70 6.71
CA GLU A 48 0.61 -0.62 6.80
C GLU A 48 1.57 -0.63 8.01
N PRO A 49 1.55 -1.70 8.84
CA PRO A 49 2.49 -1.83 9.95
C PRO A 49 3.94 -1.95 9.45
N ASP A 50 4.93 -1.61 10.29
CA ASP A 50 6.34 -1.78 9.94
C ASP A 50 6.62 -3.24 9.58
N SER A 51 6.96 -3.45 8.31
CA SER A 51 7.12 -4.76 7.72
C SER A 51 7.87 -4.65 6.40
N GLU A 52 8.42 -5.76 5.92
CA GLU A 52 8.99 -5.84 4.57
C GLU A 52 7.96 -5.45 3.50
N LEU A 53 6.68 -5.77 3.72
CA LEU A 53 5.60 -5.34 2.84
C LEU A 53 5.53 -3.82 2.74
N ARG A 54 5.62 -3.11 3.87
CA ARG A 54 5.59 -1.64 3.88
C ARG A 54 6.79 -1.03 3.15
N ARG A 55 7.99 -1.62 3.30
CA ARG A 55 9.20 -1.18 2.60
C ARG A 55 9.04 -1.31 1.08
N VAL A 56 8.64 -2.50 0.63
CA VAL A 56 8.39 -2.78 -0.80
C VAL A 56 7.22 -1.93 -1.33
N PHE A 57 6.17 -1.74 -0.54
CA PHE A 57 5.01 -0.90 -0.89
C PHE A 57 5.40 0.57 -1.08
N ARG A 58 6.20 1.13 -0.17
CA ARG A 58 6.74 2.50 -0.29
C ARG A 58 7.54 2.66 -1.58
N ASP A 59 8.43 1.72 -1.86
CA ASP A 59 9.32 1.80 -3.03
C ASP A 59 8.52 1.67 -4.34
N ASN A 60 7.53 0.77 -4.38
CA ASN A 60 6.65 0.59 -5.54
C ASN A 60 5.67 1.76 -5.76
N THR A 61 5.31 2.49 -4.70
CA THR A 61 4.40 3.66 -4.80
C THR A 61 4.96 4.76 -5.70
N LEU A 62 6.28 4.81 -5.90
CA LEU A 62 6.91 5.84 -6.73
C LEU A 62 6.74 5.54 -8.22
N THR A 63 6.88 4.27 -8.60
CA THR A 63 6.76 3.78 -9.99
C THR A 63 5.37 4.05 -10.56
N TYR A 64 4.34 3.85 -9.76
CA TYR A 64 2.95 3.98 -10.22
C TYR A 64 2.39 5.41 -10.08
N SER A 65 3.10 6.35 -9.45
CA SER A 65 2.61 7.73 -9.25
C SER A 65 2.24 8.44 -10.56
N SER A 66 2.85 8.03 -11.67
CA SER A 66 2.49 8.42 -13.04
C SER A 66 1.05 8.03 -13.43
N VAL A 67 0.53 6.89 -12.95
CA VAL A 67 -0.83 6.42 -13.22
C VAL A 67 -1.86 7.26 -12.48
N LEU A 68 -1.59 7.69 -11.25
CA LEU A 68 -2.45 8.64 -10.52
C LEU A 68 -2.60 9.96 -11.26
N SER A 69 -1.52 10.44 -11.90
CA SER A 69 -1.54 11.69 -12.67
C SER A 69 -2.53 11.69 -13.84
N THR A 70 -2.90 10.50 -14.34
CA THR A 70 -3.87 10.36 -15.43
C THR A 70 -5.33 10.53 -15.00
N GLY A 71 -5.61 10.51 -13.69
CA GLY A 71 -6.97 10.64 -13.13
C GLY A 71 -7.92 9.48 -13.45
N LYS A 72 -7.45 8.41 -14.09
CA LYS A 72 -8.30 7.29 -14.55
C LYS A 72 -8.78 6.37 -13.43
N TYR A 73 -8.05 6.27 -12.32
CA TYR A 73 -8.33 5.35 -11.21
C TYR A 73 -8.37 6.09 -9.87
N SER A 74 -9.17 5.61 -8.93
CA SER A 74 -9.20 6.16 -7.56
C SER A 74 -7.93 5.81 -6.79
N LEU A 75 -7.62 6.59 -5.75
CA LEU A 75 -6.49 6.30 -4.87
C LEU A 75 -6.60 4.92 -4.21
N ALA A 76 -7.80 4.52 -3.77
CA ALA A 76 -8.01 3.18 -3.22
C ALA A 76 -7.68 2.07 -4.23
N ALA A 77 -8.03 2.23 -5.51
CA ALA A 77 -7.68 1.24 -6.54
C ALA A 77 -6.17 1.15 -6.73
N TYR A 78 -5.50 2.29 -6.71
CA TYR A 78 -4.05 2.40 -6.83
C TYR A 78 -3.29 1.70 -5.69
N VAL A 79 -3.68 1.98 -4.45
CA VAL A 79 -3.10 1.37 -3.25
C VAL A 79 -3.22 -0.15 -3.31
N ASN A 80 -4.39 -0.63 -3.69
CA ASN A 80 -4.62 -2.06 -3.86
C ASN A 80 -3.73 -2.68 -4.95
N ALA A 81 -3.46 -1.96 -6.04
CA ALA A 81 -2.59 -2.43 -7.11
C ALA A 81 -1.13 -2.55 -6.66
N ILE A 82 -0.60 -1.54 -5.98
CA ILE A 82 0.77 -1.59 -5.47
C ILE A 82 0.90 -2.69 -4.42
N LYS A 83 -0.04 -2.79 -3.47
CA LYS A 83 -0.03 -3.85 -2.45
C LYS A 83 -0.02 -5.23 -3.11
N PHE A 84 -0.84 -5.43 -4.15
CA PHE A 84 -0.85 -6.67 -4.93
C PHE A 84 0.49 -6.98 -5.59
N VAL A 85 1.12 -5.99 -6.25
CA VAL A 85 2.42 -6.17 -6.91
C VAL A 85 3.53 -6.41 -5.89
N SER A 86 3.55 -5.68 -4.78
CA SER A 86 4.50 -5.88 -3.68
C SER A 86 4.45 -7.32 -3.15
N LEU A 87 3.25 -7.83 -2.88
CA LEU A 87 3.06 -9.22 -2.43
C LEU A 87 3.58 -10.22 -3.48
N LYS A 88 3.32 -9.97 -4.77
CA LYS A 88 3.84 -10.82 -5.85
C LYS A 88 5.36 -10.79 -5.95
N LEU A 89 5.99 -9.62 -5.77
CA LEU A 89 7.45 -9.49 -5.76
C LEU A 89 8.07 -10.20 -4.55
N MET A 90 7.36 -10.26 -3.43
CA MET A 90 7.73 -11.05 -2.24
C MET A 90 7.53 -12.57 -2.44
N GLY A 91 7.04 -13.02 -3.59
CA GLY A 91 6.87 -14.43 -3.95
C GLY A 91 5.46 -14.98 -3.78
N ASP A 92 4.48 -14.17 -3.37
CA ASP A 92 3.09 -14.64 -3.33
C ASP A 92 2.56 -14.95 -4.74
N LYS A 93 1.83 -16.06 -4.86
CA LYS A 93 1.04 -16.34 -6.06
C LYS A 93 -0.06 -15.28 -6.21
N SER A 94 -0.50 -15.02 -7.44
CA SER A 94 -1.56 -14.04 -7.72
C SER A 94 -2.81 -14.26 -6.86
N SER A 95 -3.25 -15.52 -6.66
CA SER A 95 -4.40 -15.84 -5.83
C SER A 95 -4.22 -15.47 -4.35
N VAL A 96 -3.03 -15.71 -3.80
CA VAL A 96 -2.67 -15.36 -2.42
C VAL A 96 -2.59 -13.85 -2.26
N ALA A 97 -1.88 -13.17 -3.16
CA ALA A 97 -1.80 -11.71 -3.17
C ALA A 97 -3.20 -11.07 -3.27
N TYR A 98 -4.07 -11.62 -4.13
CA TYR A 98 -5.45 -11.14 -4.27
C TYR A 98 -6.25 -11.27 -2.97
N SER A 99 -6.12 -12.40 -2.27
CA SER A 99 -6.81 -12.62 -0.99
C SER A 99 -6.37 -11.63 0.10
N LYS A 100 -5.09 -11.25 0.13
CA LYS A 100 -4.55 -10.28 1.10
C LYS A 100 -4.93 -8.84 0.78
N VAL A 101 -5.14 -8.51 -0.50
CA VAL A 101 -5.51 -7.17 -0.96
C VAL A 101 -7.02 -6.94 -0.87
N PHE A 102 -7.82 -7.97 -1.14
CA PHE A 102 -9.28 -7.89 -1.13
C PHE A 102 -9.88 -8.94 -0.19
N PRO A 103 -9.59 -8.89 1.13
CA PRO A 103 -10.02 -9.92 2.08
C PRO A 103 -11.54 -10.09 2.10
N ASP A 104 -12.29 -8.99 2.12
CA ASP A 104 -13.75 -9.04 2.11
C ASP A 104 -14.31 -9.67 0.83
N ARG A 105 -13.73 -9.35 -0.34
CA ARG A 105 -14.17 -9.95 -1.62
C ARG A 105 -13.85 -11.43 -1.66
N TYR A 106 -12.67 -11.81 -1.18
CA TYR A 106 -12.24 -13.20 -1.11
C TYR A 106 -13.17 -14.00 -0.19
N GLN A 107 -13.45 -13.49 1.02
CA GLN A 107 -14.36 -14.13 1.96
C GLN A 107 -15.77 -14.29 1.39
N ASN A 108 -16.32 -13.23 0.77
CA ASN A 108 -17.61 -13.29 0.10
C ASN A 108 -17.69 -14.35 -1.00
N LEU A 109 -16.59 -14.63 -1.71
CA LEU A 109 -16.55 -15.69 -2.71
C LEU A 109 -16.54 -17.08 -2.06
N ILE A 110 -15.77 -17.25 -0.97
CA ILE A 110 -15.74 -18.48 -0.18
C ILE A 110 -17.12 -18.79 0.40
N ASP A 111 -17.79 -17.80 0.98
CA ASP A 111 -19.12 -17.95 1.59
C ASP A 111 -20.20 -18.34 0.56
N LYS A 112 -19.99 -17.95 -0.71
CA LYS A 112 -20.84 -18.35 -1.85
C LYS A 112 -20.49 -19.74 -2.41
N GLY A 113 -19.52 -20.44 -1.83
CA GLY A 113 -19.06 -21.74 -2.32
C GLY A 113 -18.31 -21.66 -3.65
N ALA A 114 -17.68 -20.52 -3.97
CA ALA A 114 -16.88 -20.39 -5.17
C ALA A 114 -15.71 -21.38 -5.17
N SER A 115 -15.47 -22.01 -6.32
CA SER A 115 -14.32 -22.90 -6.46
C SER A 115 -13.00 -22.11 -6.43
N ALA A 116 -11.92 -22.78 -6.00
CA ALA A 116 -10.58 -22.18 -5.99
C ALA A 116 -10.14 -21.71 -7.39
N SER A 117 -10.51 -22.45 -8.45
CA SER A 117 -10.24 -22.06 -9.84
C SER A 117 -11.00 -20.80 -10.25
N TYR A 118 -12.24 -20.65 -9.81
CA TYR A 118 -13.01 -19.44 -10.07
C TYR A 118 -12.43 -18.23 -9.34
N ILE A 119 -12.05 -18.37 -8.07
CA ILE A 119 -11.39 -17.29 -7.32
C ILE A 119 -10.04 -16.90 -7.97
N ALA A 120 -9.26 -17.88 -8.41
CA ALA A 120 -8.00 -17.63 -9.11
C ALA A 120 -8.19 -16.79 -10.39
N SER A 121 -9.32 -16.95 -11.10
CA SER A 121 -9.63 -16.15 -12.29
C SER A 121 -9.76 -14.65 -11.99
N PHE A 122 -10.26 -14.26 -10.81
CA PHE A 122 -10.31 -12.85 -10.40
C PHE A 122 -8.91 -12.28 -10.18
N ALA A 123 -8.02 -13.06 -9.56
CA ALA A 123 -6.64 -12.66 -9.37
C ALA A 123 -5.90 -12.50 -10.70
N ASP A 124 -6.11 -13.42 -11.64
CA ASP A 124 -5.51 -13.35 -12.97
C ASP A 124 -6.04 -12.16 -13.76
N ASN A 125 -7.35 -11.93 -13.75
CA ASN A 125 -7.97 -10.78 -14.41
C ASN A 125 -7.46 -9.47 -13.82
N TYR A 126 -7.34 -9.38 -12.49
CA TYR A 126 -6.79 -8.21 -11.83
C TYR A 126 -5.34 -7.95 -12.26
N SER A 127 -4.49 -8.99 -12.28
CA SER A 127 -3.08 -8.90 -12.69
C SER A 127 -2.87 -8.40 -14.12
N LYS A 128 -3.89 -8.54 -14.98
CA LYS A 128 -3.86 -8.11 -16.39
C LYS A 128 -4.44 -6.71 -16.61
N THR A 129 -4.99 -6.07 -15.58
CA THR A 129 -5.54 -4.72 -15.70
C THR A 129 -4.45 -3.72 -16.08
N GLY A 130 -4.81 -2.69 -16.84
CA GLY A 130 -3.88 -1.61 -17.19
C GLY A 130 -3.42 -0.75 -16.01
N LEU A 131 -3.87 -1.06 -14.79
CA LEU A 131 -3.35 -0.50 -13.54
C LEU A 131 -2.09 -1.25 -13.08
N ILE A 132 -1.91 -2.50 -13.50
CA ILE A 132 -0.79 -3.36 -13.10
C ILE A 132 0.21 -3.55 -14.25
N THR A 133 -0.28 -3.68 -15.48
CA THR A 133 0.54 -4.02 -16.67
C THR A 133 1.19 -2.83 -17.36
N LYS A 134 0.98 -1.61 -16.87
CA LYS A 134 1.62 -0.39 -17.38
C LYS A 134 2.89 -0.09 -16.61
#